data_AF-A0A6H1R8V0-F1
#
_entry.id   AF-A0A6H1R8V0-F1
#
_cell.length_a   1.000
_cell.length_b   1.000
_cell.length_c   1.000
_cell.angle_alpha   90.00
_cell.angle_beta   90.00
_cell.angle_gamma   90.00
#
_symmetry.space_group_name_H-M   'P 1'
#
loop_
_entity.id
_entity.type
_entity.pdbx_description
1 polymer ?
#
loop_
_entity_poly.entity_id
_entity_poly.type
_entity_poly.pdbx_seq_one_letter_code
_entity_poly.pdbx_strand_id
1 'polypeptide(L)'
;MERGDRDEEIERLEEDLHGLDPDDPEVQAFAAHRDRMQRPNSEATVEGMLRGVDDFAQSVNRADGHRRLVAVVVVVLILFGVLFTVWNAVLFVFSTFLG
;
A
#
# COMPACT_ATOMS: atom_id res chain seq x y z
N MET A 1 -21.47 -2.69 -7.39
CA MET A 1 -22.53 -3.37 -6.61
C MET A 1 -21.89 -3.92 -5.33
N GLU A 2 -21.32 -3.06 -4.47
CA GLU A 2 -20.46 -3.45 -3.33
C GLU A 2 -21.03 -3.03 -1.96
N ARG A 3 -22.33 -2.65 -1.91
CA ARG A 3 -23.01 -2.38 -0.62
C ARG A 3 -23.57 -3.66 0.01
N GLY A 4 -24.08 -4.60 -0.78
CA GLY A 4 -24.71 -5.82 -0.26
C GLY A 4 -23.77 -6.68 0.60
N ASP A 5 -22.51 -6.85 0.18
CA ASP A 5 -21.54 -7.71 0.87
C ASP A 5 -21.17 -7.21 2.29
N ARG A 6 -21.09 -5.88 2.47
CA ARG A 6 -20.79 -5.27 3.78
C ARG A 6 -21.99 -5.29 4.72
N ASP A 7 -23.19 -5.13 4.16
CA ASP A 7 -24.42 -5.13 4.96
C ASP A 7 -24.72 -6.57 5.46
N GLU A 8 -24.45 -7.60 4.66
CA GLU A 8 -24.54 -9.02 5.05
C GLU A 8 -23.48 -9.41 6.11
N GLU A 9 -22.27 -8.84 6.04
CA GLU A 9 -21.21 -9.10 7.02
C GLU A 9 -21.50 -8.42 8.37
N ILE A 10 -22.09 -7.22 8.37
CA ILE A 10 -22.54 -6.52 9.58
C ILE A 10 -23.72 -7.28 10.23
N GLU A 11 -24.66 -7.79 9.45
CA GLU A 11 -25.78 -8.57 9.96
C GLU A 11 -25.31 -9.88 10.63
N ARG A 12 -24.34 -10.57 10.02
CA ARG A 12 -23.73 -11.77 10.63
C ARG A 12 -22.91 -11.44 11.88
N LEU A 13 -22.27 -10.26 11.92
CA LEU A 13 -21.53 -9.78 13.10
C LEU A 13 -22.47 -9.48 14.28
N GLU A 14 -23.63 -8.89 14.00
CA GLU A 14 -24.66 -8.60 15.00
C GLU A 14 -25.28 -9.90 15.54
N GLU A 15 -25.47 -10.90 14.68
CA GLU A 15 -25.93 -12.25 15.04
C GLU A 15 -24.93 -12.99 15.95
N ASP A 16 -23.63 -12.90 15.67
CA ASP A 16 -22.56 -13.52 16.49
C ASP A 16 -22.45 -12.91 17.90
N LEU A 17 -22.83 -11.64 18.09
CA LEU A 17 -22.89 -10.96 19.39
C LEU A 17 -24.26 -11.08 20.08
N HIS A 18 -25.29 -11.53 19.35
CA HIS A 18 -26.66 -11.61 19.83
C HIS A 18 -26.86 -12.81 20.76
N GLY A 19 -26.66 -12.59 22.06
CA GLY A 19 -26.84 -13.59 23.12
C GLY A 19 -25.72 -13.61 24.17
N LEU A 20 -24.66 -12.83 23.96
CA LEU A 20 -23.60 -12.60 24.93
C LEU A 20 -23.96 -11.39 25.83
N ASP A 21 -23.57 -11.44 27.10
CA ASP A 21 -23.78 -10.31 28.02
C ASP A 21 -22.90 -9.12 27.61
N PRO A 22 -23.49 -8.00 27.18
CA PRO A 22 -22.73 -6.83 26.72
C PRO A 22 -21.90 -6.17 27.85
N ASP A 23 -22.24 -6.44 29.11
CA ASP A 23 -21.52 -5.92 30.28
C ASP A 23 -20.37 -6.86 30.73
N ASP A 24 -20.17 -8.01 30.06
CA ASP A 24 -19.06 -8.91 30.36
C ASP A 24 -17.72 -8.32 29.85
N PRO A 25 -16.70 -8.18 30.71
CA PRO A 25 -15.39 -7.68 30.31
C PRO A 25 -14.71 -8.50 29.20
N GLU A 26 -15.01 -9.80 29.07
CA GLU A 26 -14.46 -10.66 28.01
C GLU A 26 -15.08 -10.34 26.65
N VAL A 27 -16.38 -10.04 26.61
CA VAL A 27 -17.13 -9.66 25.40
C VAL A 27 -16.64 -8.31 24.87
N GLN A 28 -16.40 -7.34 25.77
CA GLN A 28 -15.84 -6.03 25.40
C GLN A 28 -14.41 -6.14 24.85
N ALA A 29 -13.57 -6.99 25.44
CA ALA A 29 -12.22 -7.23 24.96
C ALA A 29 -12.22 -7.86 23.55
N PHE A 30 -13.15 -8.78 23.29
CA PHE A 30 -13.33 -9.40 21.99
C PHE A 30 -13.85 -8.41 20.94
N ALA A 31 -14.84 -7.58 21.29
CA ALA A 31 -15.36 -6.52 20.42
C ALA A 31 -14.26 -5.50 20.06
N ALA A 32 -13.48 -5.05 21.04
CA ALA A 32 -12.36 -4.12 20.82
C ALA A 32 -11.18 -4.75 20.06
N HIS A 33 -11.01 -6.07 20.12
CA HIS A 33 -10.01 -6.78 19.33
C HIS A 33 -10.48 -6.97 17.88
N ARG A 34 -11.76 -7.29 17.66
CA ARG A 34 -12.37 -7.45 16.33
C ARG A 34 -12.52 -6.11 15.59
N ASP A 35 -12.89 -5.03 16.28
CA ASP A 35 -12.94 -3.66 15.69
C ASP A 35 -11.57 -3.23 15.12
N ARG A 36 -10.48 -3.69 15.76
CA ARG A 36 -9.11 -3.46 15.25
C ARG A 36 -8.77 -4.31 14.02
N MET A 37 -9.35 -5.50 13.88
CA MET A 37 -9.17 -6.34 12.68
C MET A 37 -10.06 -5.92 11.51
N GLN A 38 -11.27 -5.42 11.78
CA GLN A 38 -12.20 -4.87 10.79
C GLN A 38 -11.83 -3.47 10.29
N ARG A 39 -10.81 -2.85 10.87
CA ARG A 39 -10.09 -1.69 10.32
C ARG A 39 -8.77 -2.10 9.66
N PRO A 40 -8.73 -2.98 8.64
CA PRO A 40 -7.59 -2.99 7.76
C PRO A 40 -7.62 -1.67 7.00
N ASN A 41 -6.61 -0.84 7.25
CA ASN A 41 -6.33 0.31 6.40
C ASN A 41 -6.37 -0.19 4.95
N SER A 42 -7.28 0.41 4.18
CA SER A 42 -7.59 0.04 2.80
C SER A 42 -6.34 0.21 1.92
N GLU A 43 -5.52 -0.84 1.83
CA GLU A 43 -4.36 -0.96 0.95
C GLU A 43 -4.74 -1.41 -0.48
N ALA A 44 -6.03 -1.53 -0.78
CA ALA A 44 -6.55 -2.03 -2.05
C ALA A 44 -7.16 -0.92 -2.93
N THR A 45 -6.66 0.32 -2.87
CA THR A 45 -7.09 1.40 -3.78
C THR A 45 -5.87 2.14 -4.34
N VAL A 46 -5.95 2.52 -5.61
CA VAL A 46 -4.90 3.18 -6.42
C VAL A 46 -4.28 4.43 -5.75
N GLU A 47 -5.00 5.05 -4.81
CA GLU A 47 -4.53 6.13 -3.94
C GLU A 47 -3.33 5.74 -3.04
N GLY A 48 -3.22 4.46 -2.65
CA GLY A 48 -2.12 3.93 -1.83
C GLY A 48 -0.78 3.86 -2.57
N MET A 49 -0.80 3.72 -3.90
CA MET A 49 0.44 3.72 -4.71
C MET A 49 1.05 5.13 -4.78
N LEU A 50 0.22 6.18 -4.84
CA LEU A 50 0.67 7.58 -4.83
C LEU A 50 1.12 8.03 -3.43
N ARG A 51 0.38 7.64 -2.40
CA ARG A 51 0.74 7.94 -1.00
C ARG A 51 2.01 7.18 -0.57
N GLY A 52 2.22 5.97 -1.10
CA GLY A 52 3.47 5.23 -0.95
C GLY A 52 4.67 6.00 -1.49
N VAL A 53 4.58 6.61 -2.67
CA VAL A 53 5.69 7.40 -3.25
C VAL A 53 6.04 8.62 -2.38
N ASP A 54 5.05 9.30 -1.81
CA ASP A 54 5.25 10.47 -0.96
C ASP A 54 5.86 10.08 0.40
N ASP A 55 5.38 8.99 1.01
CA ASP A 55 5.97 8.43 2.23
C ASP A 55 7.36 7.82 2.00
N PHE A 56 7.67 7.30 0.79
CA PHE A 56 9.03 6.89 0.41
C PHE A 56 9.96 8.10 0.28
N ALA A 57 9.51 9.19 -0.35
CA ALA A 57 10.32 10.41 -0.45
C ALA A 57 10.62 11.02 0.93
N GLN A 58 9.64 11.00 1.83
CA GLN A 58 9.77 11.58 3.17
C GLN A 58 10.50 10.66 4.17
N SER A 59 10.39 9.33 4.03
CA SER A 59 11.13 8.36 4.85
C SER A 59 12.59 8.19 4.45
N VAL A 60 12.94 8.33 3.17
CA VAL A 60 14.33 8.38 2.68
C VAL A 60 15.08 9.58 3.29
N ASN A 61 14.39 10.68 3.55
CA ASN A 61 14.98 11.88 4.13
C ASN A 61 15.16 11.81 5.66
N ARG A 62 14.49 10.86 6.35
CA ARG A 62 14.48 10.81 7.83
C ARG A 62 15.12 9.56 8.43
N ALA A 63 15.17 8.45 7.69
CA ALA A 63 15.71 7.18 8.18
C ALA A 63 17.15 6.93 7.66
N ASP A 64 18.10 7.36 8.48
CA ASP A 64 19.29 6.57 8.81
C ASP A 64 20.47 6.54 7.81
N GLY A 65 21.54 7.26 8.18
CA GLY A 65 22.94 6.94 7.83
C GLY A 65 23.40 7.23 6.40
N HIS A 66 24.49 7.99 6.24
CA HIS A 66 25.14 8.32 4.96
C HIS A 66 25.31 7.12 4.00
N ARG A 67 25.46 5.90 4.54
CA ARG A 67 25.60 4.66 3.75
C ARG A 67 24.34 4.30 2.95
N ARG A 68 23.14 4.58 3.49
CA ARG A 68 21.87 4.27 2.80
C ARG A 68 21.61 5.26 1.66
N LEU A 69 21.96 6.53 1.83
CA LEU A 69 21.94 7.53 0.75
C LEU A 69 22.87 7.14 -0.41
N VAL A 70 24.10 6.69 -0.12
CA VAL A 70 25.03 6.23 -1.17
C VAL A 70 24.45 5.04 -1.91
N ALA A 71 23.90 4.05 -1.21
CA ALA A 71 23.26 2.89 -1.85
C ALA A 71 22.09 3.30 -2.75
N VAL A 72 21.21 4.20 -2.28
CA VAL A 72 20.08 4.72 -3.07
C VAL A 72 20.59 5.46 -4.32
N VAL A 73 21.59 6.33 -4.17
CA VAL A 73 22.20 7.05 -5.31
C VAL A 73 22.77 6.07 -6.34
N VAL A 74 23.48 5.04 -5.91
CA VAL A 74 24.03 4.02 -6.82
C VAL A 74 22.91 3.29 -7.56
N VAL A 75 21.85 2.87 -6.86
CA VAL A 75 20.69 2.22 -7.50
C VAL A 75 20.02 3.15 -8.52
N VAL A 76 19.81 4.42 -8.16
CA VAL A 76 19.24 5.42 -9.07
C VAL A 76 20.12 5.61 -10.30
N LEU A 77 21.45 5.67 -10.14
CA LEU A 77 22.39 5.78 -11.27
C LEU A 77 22.34 4.56 -12.18
N ILE A 78 22.24 3.35 -11.62
CA ILE A 78 22.10 2.12 -12.41
C ILE A 78 20.78 2.15 -13.20
N LEU A 79 19.67 2.45 -12.52
CA LEU A 79 18.36 2.54 -13.17
C LEU A 79 18.34 3.60 -14.27
N PHE A 80 18.99 4.74 -14.04
CA PHE A 80 19.13 5.80 -15.03
C PHE A 80 19.92 5.34 -16.26
N GLY A 81 21.03 4.61 -16.07
CA GLY A 81 21.80 4.04 -17.17
C GLY A 81 21.01 3.04 -18.01
N VAL A 82 20.23 2.18 -17.35
CA VAL A 82 19.33 1.23 -18.05
C VAL A 82 18.27 1.99 -18.85
N LEU A 83 17.60 2.97 -18.23
CA LEU A 83 16.58 3.77 -18.90
C LEU A 83 17.13 4.52 -20.11
N PHE A 84 18.31 5.13 -19.96
CA PHE A 84 19.00 5.82 -21.05
C PHE A 84 19.34 4.88 -22.21
N THR A 85 19.74 3.64 -21.90
CA THR A 85 20.05 2.60 -22.89
C THR A 85 18.80 2.19 -23.66
N VAL A 86 17.70 1.91 -22.95
CA VAL A 86 16.40 1.57 -23.56
C VAL A 86 15.90 2.71 -24.43
N TRP A 87 15.99 3.95 -23.95
CA TRP A 87 15.58 5.14 -24.70
C TRP A 87 16.35 5.28 -26.02
N ASN A 88 17.68 5.12 -25.99
CA ASN A 88 18.49 5.15 -27.21
C ASN A 88 18.13 4.02 -28.18
N ALA A 89 17.91 2.80 -27.67
CA ALA A 89 17.50 1.68 -28.50
C ALA A 89 16.16 1.94 -29.20
N VAL A 90 15.19 2.48 -28.46
CA VAL A 90 13.88 2.88 -29.01
C VAL A 90 14.06 3.94 -30.09
N LEU A 91 14.82 5.00 -29.82
CA LEU A 91 15.08 6.06 -30.80
C LEU A 91 15.76 5.52 -32.05
N PHE A 92 16.75 4.63 -31.91
CA PHE A 92 17.47 4.02 -33.02
C PHE A 92 16.55 3.19 -33.92
N VAL A 93 15.71 2.36 -33.30
CA VAL A 93 14.69 1.57 -34.02
C VAL A 93 13.74 2.52 -34.74
N PHE A 94 13.21 3.51 -34.02
CA PHE A 94 12.24 4.46 -34.57
C PHE A 94 12.82 5.24 -35.75
N SER A 95 14.07 5.74 -35.64
CA SER A 95 14.75 6.44 -36.74
C SER A 95 15.06 5.54 -37.93
N THR A 96 15.29 4.24 -37.70
CA THR A 96 15.54 3.27 -38.77
C THR A 96 14.26 2.95 -39.56
N PHE A 97 13.10 2.98 -38.91
CA PHE A 97 11.83 2.65 -39.55
C PHE A 97 11.11 3.86 -40.18
N LEU A 98 11.33 5.07 -39.65
CA LEU A 98 10.68 6.31 -40.10
C LEU A 98 11.61 7.25 -40.88
N GLY A 99 12.90 6.92 -40.99
CA GLY A 99 13.88 7.57 -41.86
C GLY A 99 14.11 6.75 -43.12
#